data_AF-A0AAD9F1X1-F1
#
_entry.id   AF-A0AAD9F1X1-F1
#
_cell.length_a   1.000
_cell.length_b   1.000
_cell.length_c   1.000
_cell.angle_alpha   90.00
_cell.angle_beta   90.00
_cell.angle_gamma   90.00
#
_symmetry.space_group_name_H-M   'P 1'
#
loop_
_entity.id
_entity.type
_entity.pdbx_description
1 polymer ?
#
loop_
_entity_poly.entity_id
_entity_poly.type
_entity_poly.pdbx_seq_one_letter_code
_entity_poly.pdbx_strand_id
1 'polypeptide(L)'
;MANNLVAVQSPHICEAINFLILNAQQPDGLFREGGTVIHGEMMADVLGADTDASMTAFCLIALQESRTLCAASVGSLPGSIDKAVAYLERRLPSLTNPYAVAMTSYAMANENKMNRQILYKFASPELNHWPTPKGRVYTLEATAYALLALAFEDARPVVRWFNEQQKVDGGYGSTQATIMVYQAISEYWSSAKEPEYDLNVNILLPGRAKPEMYNFNRENHYATRISKINVINQNVIVRAEGSGEATVTVNSVAYYALPKQKESDCQKFNLSVQLIPEKMDVDEKIYKLRIEVLYKDKERDAAMSILDIGLLTGFTVDTKDLDLLSKGRARTIAKYELDKVLSERGSLIIYLDKVSHTRPEEITFRVHQTMKVGVLQPAAVSVYEYYEQTHCVQFYHPERKGGQLLRLCRDDECICAEEDCSMQKKANISNDQRRAKACESTQTSKIDLVYKVKLEVFEDGLSTDIYTMRVLEAIKEGTFDVGPLNKLRTFLSFLHCRESLDLVVGKTYLIMGTSDDIHRDDAHQTYQYLLGERTWIEYWPIETECQTDEHRPTCLGIEEMVQGYQVFGCQL
;
A
#
# COMPACT_ATOMS: atom_id res chain seq x y z
N MET A 1 9.30 25.18 -23.25
CA MET A 1 9.44 25.65 -21.85
C MET A 1 10.87 25.57 -21.29
N ALA A 2 11.50 24.40 -21.18
CA ALA A 2 12.82 24.25 -20.50
C ALA A 2 13.98 25.06 -21.11
N ASN A 3 13.90 25.46 -22.37
CA ASN A 3 14.92 26.26 -23.07
C ASN A 3 15.24 27.61 -22.39
N ASN A 4 14.30 28.15 -21.59
CA ASN A 4 14.51 29.40 -20.85
C ASN A 4 15.37 29.21 -19.59
N LEU A 5 15.56 27.96 -19.13
CA LEU A 5 16.27 27.62 -17.91
C LEU A 5 17.55 26.82 -18.19
N VAL A 6 17.53 25.97 -19.22
CA VAL A 6 18.65 25.10 -19.61
C VAL A 6 18.87 25.23 -21.11
N ALA A 7 20.13 25.18 -21.55
CA ALA A 7 20.48 25.23 -22.96
C ALA A 7 19.94 23.99 -23.69
N VAL A 8 18.88 24.16 -24.49
CA VAL A 8 18.36 23.14 -25.41
C VAL A 8 18.70 23.57 -26.84
N GLN A 9 19.05 22.62 -27.69
CA GLN A 9 19.40 22.93 -29.07
C GLN A 9 18.14 23.27 -29.88
N SER A 10 17.87 24.57 -30.05
CA SER A 10 16.73 25.09 -30.81
C SER A 10 16.53 24.48 -32.21
N PRO A 11 17.59 24.15 -32.99
CA PRO A 11 17.41 23.51 -34.31
C PRO A 11 16.63 22.20 -34.23
N HIS A 12 16.92 21.33 -33.26
CA HIS A 12 16.23 20.05 -33.11
C HIS A 12 14.78 20.20 -32.68
N ILE A 13 14.47 21.22 -31.86
CA ILE A 13 13.08 21.54 -31.52
C ILE A 13 12.33 21.93 -32.81
N CYS A 14 12.90 22.82 -33.61
CA CYS A 14 12.23 23.31 -34.81
C CYS A 14 12.14 22.26 -35.93
N GLU A 15 13.11 21.34 -36.03
CA GLU A 15 13.02 20.15 -36.89
C GLU A 15 11.87 19.24 -36.48
N ALA A 16 11.68 18.99 -35.18
CA ALA A 16 10.57 18.19 -34.68
C ALA A 16 9.21 18.85 -34.95
N ILE A 17 9.10 20.18 -34.77
CA ILE A 17 7.90 20.95 -35.13
C ILE A 17 7.61 20.85 -36.63
N ASN A 18 8.64 20.98 -37.48
CA ASN A 18 8.47 20.85 -38.92
C ASN A 18 8.02 19.42 -39.31
N PHE A 19 8.58 18.39 -38.66
CA PHE A 19 8.15 17.00 -38.84
C PHE A 19 6.68 16.81 -38.47
N LEU A 20 6.23 17.36 -37.33
CA LEU A 20 4.84 17.25 -36.88
C LEU A 20 3.88 17.90 -37.88
N ILE A 21 4.20 19.11 -38.36
CA ILE A 21 3.36 19.83 -39.34
C ILE A 21 3.28 19.05 -40.66
N LEU A 22 4.40 18.54 -41.16
CA LEU A 22 4.45 17.90 -42.48
C LEU A 22 3.83 16.50 -42.50
N ASN A 23 3.93 15.74 -41.41
CA ASN A 23 3.55 14.33 -41.39
C ASN A 23 2.25 14.04 -40.63
N ALA A 24 1.86 14.88 -39.68
CA ALA A 24 0.69 14.63 -38.82
C ALA A 24 -0.48 15.58 -39.07
N GLN A 25 -0.25 16.78 -39.65
CA GLN A 25 -1.32 17.73 -39.95
C GLN A 25 -1.98 17.44 -41.29
N GLN A 26 -3.31 17.35 -41.30
CA GLN A 26 -4.10 17.27 -42.52
C GLN A 26 -4.42 18.64 -43.13
N PRO A 27 -4.84 18.69 -44.41
CA PRO A 27 -5.15 19.96 -45.09
C PRO A 27 -6.26 20.79 -44.43
N ASP A 28 -7.16 20.13 -43.70
CA ASP A 28 -8.27 20.73 -42.95
C ASP A 28 -7.86 21.26 -41.57
N GLY A 29 -6.62 21.03 -41.13
CA GLY A 29 -6.07 21.49 -39.85
C GLY A 29 -6.08 20.44 -38.74
N LEU A 30 -6.70 19.27 -38.97
CA LEU A 30 -6.75 18.15 -38.02
C LEU A 30 -5.37 17.48 -37.86
N PHE A 31 -4.97 17.19 -36.62
CA PHE A 31 -3.81 16.33 -36.36
C PHE A 31 -4.23 14.88 -36.13
N ARG A 32 -3.51 13.94 -36.75
CA ARG A 32 -3.69 12.49 -36.49
C ARG A 32 -2.42 11.87 -35.95
N GLU A 33 -2.59 11.03 -34.95
CA GLU A 33 -1.53 10.16 -34.44
C GLU A 33 -1.30 9.00 -35.43
N GLY A 34 -0.06 8.87 -35.91
CA GLY A 34 0.34 7.83 -36.85
C GLY A 34 1.04 6.65 -36.18
N GLY A 35 1.53 6.83 -34.95
CA GLY A 35 2.24 5.81 -34.17
C GLY A 35 1.38 5.16 -33.10
N THR A 36 1.81 4.00 -32.60
CA THR A 36 1.23 3.41 -31.39
C THR A 36 1.98 3.95 -30.19
N VAL A 37 1.28 4.66 -29.30
CA VAL A 37 1.86 5.17 -28.05
C VAL A 37 1.86 4.05 -27.02
N ILE A 38 3.06 3.71 -26.54
CA ILE A 38 3.27 2.59 -25.59
C ILE A 38 2.59 2.91 -24.24
N HIS A 39 2.61 4.18 -23.82
CA HIS A 39 1.90 4.68 -22.64
C HIS A 39 0.68 5.52 -23.07
N GLY A 40 -0.39 4.89 -23.54
CA GLY A 40 -1.59 5.61 -24.01
C GLY A 40 -2.21 6.51 -22.95
N GLU A 41 -2.05 6.14 -21.69
CA GLU A 41 -2.46 6.84 -20.48
C GLU A 41 -1.56 8.04 -20.13
N MET A 42 -0.35 8.16 -20.70
CA MET A 42 0.38 9.43 -20.75
C MET A 42 -0.25 10.44 -21.69
N MET A 43 -1.19 10.02 -22.54
CA MET A 43 -2.01 10.95 -23.31
C MET A 43 -3.33 11.27 -22.62
N ALA A 44 -3.48 10.89 -21.34
CA ALA A 44 -4.66 11.21 -20.55
C ALA A 44 -5.97 10.86 -21.29
N ASP A 45 -6.97 11.75 -21.28
CA ASP A 45 -8.22 11.57 -22.03
C ASP A 45 -8.17 12.15 -23.45
N VAL A 46 -6.96 12.35 -24.01
CA VAL A 46 -6.80 12.84 -25.40
C VAL A 46 -7.34 11.81 -26.40
N LEU A 47 -7.28 10.52 -26.11
CA LEU A 47 -7.94 9.46 -26.91
C LEU A 47 -9.38 9.15 -26.48
N GLY A 48 -10.00 10.03 -25.69
CA GLY A 48 -11.38 9.91 -25.23
C GLY A 48 -12.45 10.15 -26.28
N ALA A 49 -13.66 10.47 -25.85
CA ALA A 49 -14.65 11.00 -26.77
C ALA A 49 -14.14 12.34 -27.36
N ASP A 50 -14.42 12.57 -28.65
CA ASP A 50 -13.93 13.73 -29.42
C ASP A 50 -12.39 13.77 -29.62
N THR A 51 -11.77 12.59 -29.87
CA THR A 51 -10.30 12.43 -30.11
C THR A 51 -9.72 13.39 -31.13
N ASP A 52 -10.51 13.72 -32.16
CA ASP A 52 -10.11 14.60 -33.25
C ASP A 52 -9.81 16.01 -32.75
N ALA A 53 -10.64 16.52 -31.83
CA ALA A 53 -10.48 17.85 -31.26
C ALA A 53 -9.40 17.88 -30.18
N SER A 54 -9.38 16.89 -29.28
CA SER A 54 -8.38 16.82 -28.22
C SER A 54 -6.96 16.67 -28.78
N MET A 55 -6.73 15.77 -29.74
CA MET A 55 -5.39 15.60 -30.34
C MET A 55 -4.94 16.88 -31.06
N THR A 56 -5.85 17.51 -31.81
CA THR A 56 -5.56 18.78 -32.49
C THR A 56 -5.24 19.90 -31.51
N ALA A 57 -5.99 20.03 -30.41
CA ALA A 57 -5.74 21.03 -29.38
C ALA A 57 -4.40 20.77 -28.66
N PHE A 58 -4.08 19.52 -28.34
CA PHE A 58 -2.81 19.15 -27.72
C PHE A 58 -1.61 19.54 -28.59
N CYS A 59 -1.64 19.18 -29.88
CA CYS A 59 -0.60 19.58 -30.83
C CYS A 59 -0.55 21.11 -31.01
N LEU A 60 -1.71 21.78 -31.07
CA LEU A 60 -1.78 23.24 -31.22
C LEU A 60 -1.14 23.98 -30.05
N ILE A 61 -1.38 23.56 -28.80
CA ILE A 61 -0.75 24.15 -27.60
C ILE A 61 0.77 24.04 -27.72
N ALA A 62 1.30 22.87 -28.09
CA ALA A 62 2.75 22.69 -28.27
C ALA A 62 3.31 23.60 -29.39
N LEU A 63 2.59 23.76 -30.50
CA LEU A 63 2.96 24.68 -31.57
C LEU A 63 2.97 26.15 -31.10
N GLN A 64 1.97 26.56 -30.33
CA GLN A 64 1.85 27.90 -29.76
C GLN A 64 2.99 28.23 -28.80
N GLU A 65 3.32 27.32 -27.88
CA GLU A 65 4.45 27.49 -26.96
C GLU A 65 5.81 27.56 -27.68
N SER A 66 5.94 26.85 -28.81
CA SER A 66 7.17 26.86 -29.63
C SER A 66 7.32 28.09 -30.54
N ARG A 67 6.26 28.92 -30.65
CA ARG A 67 6.18 30.05 -31.60
C ARG A 67 7.34 31.03 -31.45
N THR A 68 7.71 31.36 -30.22
CA THR A 68 8.80 32.31 -29.93
C THR A 68 10.17 31.80 -30.37
N LEU A 69 10.36 30.48 -30.45
CA LEU A 69 11.64 29.85 -30.80
C LEU A 69 11.72 29.50 -32.29
N CYS A 70 10.63 29.01 -32.88
CA CYS A 70 10.65 28.39 -34.22
C CYS A 70 9.99 29.21 -35.32
N ALA A 71 9.35 30.35 -35.03
CA ALA A 71 8.70 31.17 -36.05
C ALA A 71 9.65 31.68 -37.14
N ALA A 72 10.93 31.93 -36.81
CA ALA A 72 11.92 32.36 -37.79
C ALA A 72 12.46 31.20 -38.67
N SER A 73 12.52 29.99 -38.12
CA SER A 73 13.09 28.81 -38.77
C SER A 73 12.07 28.02 -39.59
N VAL A 74 10.80 28.03 -39.18
CA VAL A 74 9.72 27.24 -39.78
C VAL A 74 8.65 28.16 -40.35
N GLY A 75 8.77 28.51 -41.63
CA GLY A 75 7.83 29.44 -42.30
C GLY A 75 6.38 28.93 -42.41
N SER A 76 6.16 27.62 -42.29
CA SER A 76 4.83 27.00 -42.30
C SER A 76 4.12 27.05 -40.95
N LEU A 77 4.81 27.41 -39.85
CA LEU A 77 4.27 27.35 -38.49
C LEU A 77 3.04 28.25 -38.29
N PRO A 78 3.05 29.55 -38.67
CA PRO A 78 1.87 30.40 -38.49
C PRO A 78 0.65 29.88 -39.26
N GLY A 79 0.84 29.46 -40.52
CA GLY A 79 -0.24 28.91 -41.33
C GLY A 79 -0.78 27.57 -40.82
N SER A 80 0.08 26.75 -40.18
CA SER A 80 -0.34 25.52 -39.49
C SER A 80 -1.22 25.83 -38.28
N ILE A 81 -0.83 26.81 -37.46
CA ILE A 81 -1.59 27.26 -36.28
C ILE A 81 -2.98 27.76 -36.72
N ASP A 82 -3.04 28.63 -37.74
CA ASP A 82 -4.30 29.20 -38.23
C ASP A 82 -5.28 28.12 -38.72
N LYS A 83 -4.78 27.09 -39.40
CA LYS A 83 -5.61 25.95 -39.84
C LYS A 83 -6.16 25.14 -38.67
N ALA A 84 -5.32 24.83 -37.68
CA ALA A 84 -5.75 24.08 -36.50
C ALA A 84 -6.78 24.87 -35.67
N VAL A 85 -6.58 26.18 -35.51
CA VAL A 85 -7.54 27.09 -34.87
C VAL A 85 -8.87 27.08 -35.62
N ALA A 86 -8.85 27.22 -36.96
CA ALA A 86 -10.06 27.21 -37.77
C ALA A 86 -10.82 25.87 -37.71
N TYR A 87 -10.10 24.74 -37.58
CA TYR A 87 -10.71 23.43 -37.36
C TYR A 87 -11.41 23.37 -36.00
N LEU A 88 -10.70 23.73 -34.93
CA LEU A 88 -11.21 23.69 -33.55
C LEU A 88 -12.39 24.64 -33.35
N GLU A 89 -12.37 25.83 -33.95
CA GLU A 89 -13.51 26.77 -33.93
C GLU A 89 -14.81 26.14 -34.45
N ARG A 90 -14.72 25.37 -35.54
CA ARG A 90 -15.89 24.70 -36.14
C ARG A 90 -16.36 23.53 -35.30
N ARG A 91 -15.43 22.81 -34.66
CA ARG A 91 -15.72 21.60 -33.88
C ARG A 91 -16.20 21.92 -32.45
N LEU A 92 -15.76 23.02 -31.85
CA LEU A 92 -16.00 23.42 -30.46
C LEU A 92 -17.48 23.33 -30.01
N PRO A 93 -18.48 23.80 -30.79
CA PRO A 93 -19.89 23.75 -30.35
C PRO A 93 -20.47 22.32 -30.30
N SER A 94 -19.85 21.39 -31.00
CA SER A 94 -20.28 19.99 -31.13
C SER A 94 -19.56 19.03 -30.19
N LEU A 95 -18.65 19.54 -29.35
CA LEU A 95 -17.92 18.74 -28.37
C LEU A 95 -18.85 18.30 -27.23
N THR A 96 -18.65 17.06 -26.80
CA THR A 96 -19.43 16.40 -25.75
C THR A 96 -18.58 16.12 -24.52
N ASN A 97 -17.27 15.92 -24.70
CA ASN A 97 -16.35 15.61 -23.62
C ASN A 97 -15.87 16.88 -22.88
N PRO A 98 -16.10 17.02 -21.57
CA PRO A 98 -15.59 18.14 -20.77
C PRO A 98 -14.07 18.34 -20.89
N TYR A 99 -13.32 17.24 -20.97
CA TYR A 99 -11.87 17.27 -21.13
C TYR A 99 -11.45 17.93 -22.44
N ALA A 100 -12.03 17.48 -23.57
CA ALA A 100 -11.75 18.04 -24.88
C ALA A 100 -12.15 19.52 -24.97
N VAL A 101 -13.27 19.90 -24.33
CA VAL A 101 -13.71 21.30 -24.25
C VAL A 101 -12.71 22.15 -23.48
N ALA A 102 -12.23 21.70 -22.32
CA ALA A 102 -11.30 22.47 -21.51
C ALA A 102 -9.97 22.70 -22.24
N MET A 103 -9.38 21.65 -22.81
CA MET A 103 -8.13 21.74 -23.55
C MET A 103 -8.26 22.57 -24.84
N THR A 104 -9.35 22.40 -25.59
CA THR A 104 -9.63 23.25 -26.75
C THR A 104 -9.81 24.70 -26.33
N SER A 105 -10.49 24.95 -25.21
CA SER A 105 -10.70 26.32 -24.70
C SER A 105 -9.39 27.00 -24.35
N TYR A 106 -8.42 26.28 -23.78
CA TYR A 106 -7.07 26.78 -23.52
C TYR A 106 -6.31 27.11 -24.81
N ALA A 107 -6.29 26.17 -25.77
CA ALA A 107 -5.64 26.40 -27.07
C ALA A 107 -6.23 27.64 -27.78
N MET A 108 -7.54 27.86 -27.64
CA MET A 108 -8.24 29.02 -28.18
C MET A 108 -7.98 30.32 -27.38
N ALA A 109 -7.76 30.22 -26.07
CA ALA A 109 -7.41 31.36 -25.21
C ALA A 109 -6.06 31.97 -25.61
N ASN A 110 -5.08 31.13 -25.97
CA ASN A 110 -3.77 31.58 -26.44
C ASN A 110 -3.83 32.46 -27.71
N GLU A 111 -4.87 32.32 -28.55
CA GLU A 111 -5.12 33.17 -29.72
C GLU A 111 -6.20 34.24 -29.49
N ASN A 112 -6.61 34.46 -28.24
CA ASN A 112 -7.68 35.39 -27.83
C ASN A 112 -9.06 35.09 -28.46
N LYS A 113 -9.35 33.82 -28.74
CA LYS A 113 -10.60 33.37 -29.37
C LYS A 113 -11.43 32.44 -28.49
N MET A 114 -11.20 32.48 -27.19
CA MET A 114 -11.90 31.62 -26.22
C MET A 114 -13.39 31.96 -26.11
N ASN A 115 -14.24 30.94 -26.12
CA ASN A 115 -15.66 31.09 -25.83
C ASN A 115 -15.98 30.64 -24.39
N ARG A 116 -16.10 31.62 -23.49
CA ARG A 116 -16.38 31.39 -22.06
C ARG A 116 -17.67 30.60 -21.81
N GLN A 117 -18.72 30.83 -22.60
CA GLN A 117 -20.02 30.17 -22.40
C GLN A 117 -19.93 28.66 -22.62
N ILE A 118 -19.13 28.24 -23.61
CA ILE A 118 -18.94 26.81 -23.90
C ILE A 118 -18.14 26.14 -22.78
N LEU A 119 -17.10 26.80 -22.25
CA LEU A 119 -16.34 26.25 -21.14
C LEU A 119 -17.20 26.07 -19.87
N TYR A 120 -17.95 27.11 -19.47
CA TYR A 120 -18.78 27.06 -18.26
C TYR A 120 -19.99 26.13 -18.36
N LYS A 121 -20.42 25.76 -19.57
CA LYS A 121 -21.47 24.74 -19.77
C LYS A 121 -21.09 23.38 -19.15
N PHE A 122 -19.80 23.08 -19.07
CA PHE A 122 -19.27 21.82 -18.54
C PHE A 122 -18.62 21.97 -17.14
N ALA A 123 -18.74 23.14 -16.51
CA ALA A 123 -18.22 23.38 -15.17
C ALA A 123 -19.14 22.77 -14.09
N SER A 124 -18.58 22.51 -12.91
CA SER A 124 -19.33 22.14 -11.72
C SER A 124 -20.31 23.25 -11.30
N PRO A 125 -21.37 22.94 -10.50
CA PRO A 125 -22.29 23.95 -10.00
C PRO A 125 -21.61 25.06 -9.18
N GLU A 126 -20.49 24.75 -8.53
CA GLU A 126 -19.68 25.66 -7.74
C GLU A 126 -18.62 26.41 -8.58
N LEU A 127 -18.56 26.15 -9.89
CA LEU A 127 -17.61 26.75 -10.84
C LEU A 127 -16.12 26.57 -10.45
N ASN A 128 -15.82 25.50 -9.71
CA ASN A 128 -14.48 25.24 -9.17
C ASN A 128 -13.73 24.09 -9.89
N HIS A 129 -14.42 23.21 -10.63
CA HIS A 129 -13.75 22.13 -11.38
C HIS A 129 -14.59 21.66 -12.60
N TRP A 130 -13.95 20.92 -13.52
CA TRP A 130 -14.56 20.35 -14.73
C TRP A 130 -14.62 18.82 -14.64
N PRO A 131 -15.74 18.24 -14.15
CA PRO A 131 -15.84 16.80 -13.92
C PRO A 131 -15.81 16.02 -15.23
N THR A 132 -15.05 14.92 -15.25
CA THR A 132 -14.98 13.99 -16.39
C THR A 132 -15.53 12.61 -15.99
N PRO A 133 -16.22 11.89 -16.89
CA PRO A 133 -16.81 10.59 -16.57
C PRO A 133 -15.77 9.48 -16.33
N LYS A 134 -14.52 9.67 -16.76
CA LYS A 134 -13.44 8.67 -16.65
C LYS A 134 -12.69 8.68 -15.32
N GLY A 135 -13.00 9.61 -14.41
CA GLY A 135 -12.51 9.58 -13.02
C GLY A 135 -11.75 10.82 -12.58
N ARG A 136 -11.15 10.72 -11.39
CA ARG A 136 -10.53 11.84 -10.66
C ARG A 136 -9.32 12.42 -11.39
N VAL A 137 -8.43 11.58 -11.91
CA VAL A 137 -7.18 12.01 -12.55
C VAL A 137 -7.46 12.89 -13.78
N TYR A 138 -8.35 12.45 -14.66
CA TYR A 138 -8.73 13.22 -15.85
C TYR A 138 -9.50 14.50 -15.52
N THR A 139 -10.24 14.50 -14.40
CA THR A 139 -10.92 15.71 -13.89
C THR A 139 -9.90 16.75 -13.42
N LEU A 140 -8.83 16.35 -12.75
CA LEU A 140 -7.74 17.25 -12.34
C LEU A 140 -7.08 17.91 -13.55
N GLU A 141 -6.78 17.12 -14.57
CA GLU A 141 -6.14 17.60 -15.79
C GLU A 141 -7.05 18.51 -16.63
N ALA A 142 -8.32 18.13 -16.83
CA ALA A 142 -9.31 18.99 -17.49
C ALA A 142 -9.45 20.33 -16.77
N THR A 143 -9.49 20.30 -15.44
CA THR A 143 -9.57 21.50 -14.60
C THR A 143 -8.31 22.35 -14.71
N ALA A 144 -7.13 21.74 -14.89
CA ALA A 144 -5.87 22.46 -15.05
C ALA A 144 -5.83 23.21 -16.39
N TYR A 145 -6.27 22.57 -17.48
CA TYR A 145 -6.46 23.25 -18.76
C TYR A 145 -7.49 24.39 -18.67
N ALA A 146 -8.60 24.16 -17.95
CA ALA A 146 -9.58 25.21 -17.73
C ALA A 146 -8.99 26.41 -16.97
N LEU A 147 -8.19 26.15 -15.93
CA LEU A 147 -7.51 27.18 -15.14
C LEU A 147 -6.55 28.02 -16.01
N LEU A 148 -5.76 27.38 -16.87
CA LEU A 148 -4.87 28.05 -17.82
C LEU A 148 -5.63 28.90 -18.86
N ALA A 149 -6.88 28.52 -19.18
CA ALA A 149 -7.72 29.28 -20.10
C ALA A 149 -8.40 30.49 -19.44
N LEU A 150 -8.63 30.45 -18.12
CA LEU A 150 -9.40 31.46 -17.40
C LEU A 150 -8.59 32.71 -17.04
N ALA A 151 -9.29 33.83 -16.89
CA ALA A 151 -8.71 35.06 -16.34
C ALA A 151 -8.51 34.95 -14.82
N PHE A 152 -7.57 35.72 -14.28
CA PHE A 152 -7.13 35.66 -12.88
C PHE A 152 -8.26 35.75 -11.83
N GLU A 153 -9.31 36.53 -12.09
CA GLU A 153 -10.42 36.71 -11.12
C GLU A 153 -11.31 35.47 -10.99
N ASP A 154 -11.54 34.76 -12.10
CA ASP A 154 -12.38 33.56 -12.14
C ASP A 154 -11.62 32.29 -11.69
N ALA A 155 -10.30 32.38 -11.57
CA ALA A 155 -9.40 31.28 -11.26
C ALA A 155 -9.33 30.93 -9.76
N ARG A 156 -9.73 31.85 -8.85
CA ARG A 156 -9.59 31.67 -7.39
C ARG A 156 -10.27 30.41 -6.84
N PRO A 157 -11.54 30.10 -7.18
CA PRO A 157 -12.21 28.89 -6.67
C PRO A 157 -11.52 27.61 -7.14
N VAL A 158 -10.98 27.61 -8.35
CA VAL A 158 -10.30 26.48 -8.96
C VAL A 158 -8.97 26.18 -8.26
N VAL A 159 -8.18 27.21 -7.96
CA VAL A 159 -6.90 27.07 -7.24
C VAL A 159 -7.12 26.52 -5.83
N ARG A 160 -8.15 26.99 -5.13
CA ARG A 160 -8.53 26.46 -3.81
C ARG A 160 -8.92 24.99 -3.88
N TRP A 161 -9.68 24.61 -4.90
CA TRP A 161 -10.05 23.22 -5.11
C TRP A 161 -8.82 22.33 -5.33
N PHE A 162 -7.80 22.77 -6.08
CA PHE A 162 -6.57 21.99 -6.23
C PHE A 162 -5.82 21.74 -4.93
N ASN A 163 -5.80 22.72 -4.00
CA ASN A 163 -5.17 22.55 -2.68
C ASN A 163 -5.82 21.41 -1.87
N GLU A 164 -7.11 21.14 -2.07
CA GLU A 164 -7.82 20.01 -1.43
C GLU A 164 -7.52 18.66 -2.10
N GLN A 165 -6.99 18.66 -3.32
CA GLN A 165 -6.77 17.45 -4.12
C GLN A 165 -5.34 16.90 -4.03
N GLN A 166 -4.40 17.66 -3.46
CA GLN A 166 -3.00 17.27 -3.38
C GLN A 166 -2.81 16.01 -2.50
N LYS A 167 -2.04 15.03 -3.00
CA LYS A 167 -1.68 13.83 -2.22
C LYS A 167 -0.50 14.11 -1.28
N VAL A 168 -0.26 13.18 -0.35
CA VAL A 168 0.76 13.25 0.72
C VAL A 168 2.19 13.45 0.20
N ASP A 169 2.49 12.90 -0.98
CA ASP A 169 3.76 13.03 -1.69
C ASP A 169 3.87 14.33 -2.51
N GLY A 170 2.85 15.19 -2.46
CA GLY A 170 2.72 16.38 -3.28
C GLY A 170 2.18 16.10 -4.69
N GLY A 171 2.01 14.83 -5.07
CA GLY A 171 1.52 14.44 -6.39
C GLY A 171 0.01 14.54 -6.56
N TYR A 172 -0.45 14.49 -7.81
CA TYR A 172 -1.88 14.49 -8.17
C TYR A 172 -2.35 13.13 -8.72
N GLY A 173 -1.55 12.08 -8.54
CA GLY A 173 -1.90 10.69 -8.87
C GLY A 173 -1.48 10.21 -10.26
N SER A 174 -1.20 11.09 -11.20
CA SER A 174 -0.55 10.75 -12.48
C SER A 174 0.50 11.78 -12.86
N THR A 175 1.45 11.39 -13.71
CA THR A 175 2.47 12.31 -14.23
C THR A 175 1.85 13.49 -14.98
N GLN A 176 0.90 13.22 -15.90
CA GLN A 176 0.24 14.28 -16.68
C GLN A 176 -0.56 15.25 -15.79
N ALA A 177 -1.44 14.73 -14.93
CA ALA A 177 -2.22 15.58 -14.03
C ALA A 177 -1.29 16.39 -13.11
N THR A 178 -0.21 15.78 -12.60
CA THR A 178 0.74 16.48 -11.74
C THR A 178 1.44 17.62 -12.48
N ILE A 179 1.95 17.38 -13.70
CA ILE A 179 2.62 18.40 -14.50
C ILE A 179 1.66 19.54 -14.85
N MET A 180 0.47 19.21 -15.36
CA MET A 180 -0.50 20.21 -15.81
C MET A 180 -1.03 21.05 -14.64
N VAL A 181 -1.34 20.42 -13.50
CA VAL A 181 -1.81 21.15 -12.32
C VAL A 181 -0.73 22.08 -11.78
N TYR A 182 0.53 21.62 -11.70
CA TYR A 182 1.62 22.48 -11.26
C TYR A 182 1.85 23.64 -12.23
N GLN A 183 1.83 23.40 -13.55
CA GLN A 183 1.94 24.47 -14.53
C GLN A 183 0.84 25.52 -14.35
N ALA A 184 -0.42 25.10 -14.24
CA ALA A 184 -1.56 25.99 -14.10
C ALA A 184 -1.50 26.83 -12.81
N ILE A 185 -1.19 26.19 -11.68
CA ILE A 185 -1.05 26.88 -10.39
C ILE A 185 0.15 27.83 -10.40
N SER A 186 1.27 27.43 -11.00
CA SER A 186 2.46 28.27 -11.12
C SER A 186 2.21 29.51 -11.97
N GLU A 187 1.50 29.40 -13.09
CA GLU A 187 1.12 30.55 -13.93
C GLU A 187 0.17 31.50 -13.20
N TYR A 188 -0.80 30.96 -12.45
CA TYR A 188 -1.69 31.75 -11.61
C TYR A 188 -0.90 32.55 -10.56
N TRP A 189 -0.03 31.90 -9.78
CA TRP A 189 0.76 32.58 -8.76
C TRP A 189 1.81 33.53 -9.33
N SER A 190 2.36 33.25 -10.52
CA SER A 190 3.28 34.16 -11.22
C SER A 190 2.60 35.45 -11.66
N SER A 191 1.30 35.40 -11.91
CA SER A 191 0.48 36.56 -12.31
C SER A 191 -0.21 37.23 -11.12
N ALA A 192 -0.30 36.55 -9.98
CA ALA A 192 -0.93 37.05 -8.76
C ALA A 192 -0.10 38.17 -8.12
N LYS A 193 -0.78 39.22 -7.65
CA LYS A 193 -0.17 40.14 -6.69
C LYS A 193 -0.19 39.48 -5.31
N GLU A 194 0.98 39.31 -4.69
CA GLU A 194 1.10 38.80 -3.31
C GLU A 194 0.34 39.73 -2.35
N PRO A 195 -0.76 39.28 -1.71
CA PRO A 195 -1.40 40.03 -0.65
C PRO A 195 -0.55 40.03 0.62
N GLU A 196 -0.86 40.92 1.58
CA GLU A 196 -0.24 40.86 2.91
C GLU A 196 -0.56 39.51 3.58
N TYR A 197 0.51 38.87 4.07
CA TYR A 197 0.47 37.54 4.65
C TYR A 197 0.89 37.62 6.13
N ASP A 198 -0.09 37.52 7.03
CA ASP A 198 0.06 37.43 8.48
C ASP A 198 -1.05 36.53 9.03
N LEU A 199 -0.72 35.26 9.23
CA LEU A 199 -1.66 34.22 9.63
C LEU A 199 -1.19 33.54 10.92
N ASN A 200 -2.04 33.56 11.94
CA ASN A 200 -1.83 32.86 13.20
C ASN A 200 -2.65 31.57 13.20
N VAL A 201 -1.97 30.43 13.31
CA VAL A 201 -2.58 29.09 13.33
C VAL A 201 -2.32 28.43 14.68
N ASN A 202 -3.40 28.08 15.37
CA ASN A 202 -3.41 27.40 16.66
C ASN A 202 -3.91 25.96 16.49
N ILE A 203 -3.07 24.98 16.81
CA ILE A 203 -3.38 23.55 16.69
C ILE A 203 -3.46 22.94 18.09
N LEU A 204 -4.65 22.46 18.47
CA LEU A 204 -4.86 21.74 19.72
C LEU A 204 -4.81 20.24 19.44
N LEU A 205 -3.71 19.62 19.88
CA LEU A 205 -3.48 18.18 19.76
C LEU A 205 -4.02 17.45 21.00
N PRO A 206 -4.60 16.26 20.82
CA PRO A 206 -5.18 15.53 21.92
C PRO A 206 -4.08 14.96 22.84
N GLY A 207 -4.31 14.99 24.15
CA GLY A 207 -3.31 14.67 25.18
C GLY A 207 -2.37 15.83 25.55
N ARG A 208 -2.45 17.00 24.89
CA ARG A 208 -1.70 18.21 25.28
C ARG A 208 -2.61 19.27 25.89
N ALA A 209 -2.16 19.88 26.98
CA ALA A 209 -2.93 20.91 27.70
C ALA A 209 -2.89 22.31 27.04
N LYS A 210 -1.88 22.59 26.21
CA LYS A 210 -1.71 23.88 25.52
C LYS A 210 -1.70 23.66 24.00
N PRO A 211 -2.36 24.55 23.22
CA PRO A 211 -2.28 24.53 21.77
C PRO A 211 -0.87 24.92 21.31
N GLU A 212 -0.44 24.35 20.20
CA GLU A 212 0.74 24.80 19.49
C GLU A 212 0.37 25.99 18.60
N MET A 213 1.09 27.10 18.76
CA MET A 213 0.82 28.35 18.05
C MET A 213 1.90 28.58 17.00
N TYR A 214 1.48 28.79 15.76
CA TYR A 214 2.35 29.09 14.62
C TYR A 214 1.95 30.44 14.02
N ASN A 215 2.92 31.34 13.88
CA ASN A 215 2.74 32.57 13.10
C ASN A 215 3.42 32.40 11.76
N PHE A 216 2.65 32.62 10.69
CA PHE A 216 3.12 32.65 9.32
C PHE A 216 3.07 34.08 8.78
N ASN A 217 4.24 34.62 8.46
CA ASN A 217 4.46 35.95 7.92
C ASN A 217 5.24 35.84 6.60
N ARG A 218 5.49 36.98 5.94
CA ARG A 218 6.22 37.04 4.66
C ARG A 218 7.65 36.47 4.69
N GLU A 219 8.26 36.35 5.86
CA GLU A 219 9.61 35.78 5.99
C GLU A 219 9.60 34.25 6.11
N ASN A 220 8.48 33.68 6.57
CA ASN A 220 8.41 32.26 6.92
C ASN A 220 7.19 31.51 6.32
N HIS A 221 6.43 32.12 5.40
CA HIS A 221 5.22 31.52 4.81
C HIS A 221 5.50 30.27 3.97
N TYR A 222 6.72 30.09 3.47
CA TYR A 222 7.16 28.86 2.80
C TYR A 222 7.62 27.75 3.76
N ALA A 223 7.72 28.01 5.07
CA ALA A 223 8.24 27.04 6.02
C ALA A 223 7.18 26.04 6.47
N THR A 224 7.41 24.75 6.25
CA THR A 224 6.55 23.69 6.77
C THR A 224 6.75 23.51 8.28
N ARG A 225 5.64 23.45 9.04
CA ARG A 225 5.64 23.12 10.47
C ARG A 225 5.08 21.72 10.68
N ILE A 226 5.80 20.91 11.46
CA ILE A 226 5.46 19.50 11.68
C ILE A 226 5.27 19.26 13.17
N SER A 227 4.14 18.64 13.51
CA SER A 227 3.83 18.21 14.87
C SER A 227 3.47 16.74 14.86
N LYS A 228 4.11 15.96 15.74
CA LYS A 228 3.88 14.51 15.86
C LYS A 228 3.07 14.20 17.12
N ILE A 229 2.14 13.26 16.99
CA ILE A 229 1.38 12.68 18.09
C ILE A 229 1.50 11.16 18.04
N ASN A 230 1.56 10.53 19.21
CA ASN A 230 1.67 9.07 19.34
C ASN A 230 0.30 8.41 19.58
N VAL A 231 -0.79 9.07 19.18
CA VAL A 231 -2.16 8.61 19.41
C VAL A 231 -2.92 8.63 18.08
N ILE A 232 -3.66 7.55 17.80
CA ILE A 232 -4.39 7.32 16.55
C ILE A 232 -5.90 7.56 16.79
N ASN A 233 -6.64 7.99 15.77
CA ASN A 233 -8.10 8.18 15.79
C ASN A 233 -8.63 9.18 16.83
N GLN A 234 -7.90 10.27 17.08
CA GLN A 234 -8.37 11.35 17.93
C GLN A 234 -8.54 12.65 17.14
N ASN A 235 -9.54 13.44 17.53
CA ASN A 235 -9.86 14.70 16.85
C ASN A 235 -8.79 15.76 17.14
N VAL A 236 -8.36 16.46 16.09
CA VAL A 236 -7.47 17.63 16.17
C VAL A 236 -8.27 18.88 15.87
N ILE A 237 -8.12 19.92 16.70
CA ILE A 237 -8.82 21.20 16.51
C ILE A 237 -7.81 22.22 15.98
N VAL A 238 -8.11 22.81 14.81
CA VAL A 238 -7.30 23.86 14.18
C VAL A 238 -8.09 25.16 14.18
N ARG A 239 -7.47 26.25 14.63
CA ARG A 239 -8.02 27.62 14.57
C ARG A 239 -7.03 28.52 13.85
N ALA A 240 -7.48 29.27 12.85
CA ALA A 240 -6.64 30.19 12.10
C ALA A 240 -7.26 31.59 12.12
N GLU A 241 -6.43 32.61 12.37
CA GLU A 241 -6.83 34.02 12.46
C GLU A 241 -5.80 34.90 11.75
N GLY A 242 -6.24 35.83 10.89
CA GLY A 242 -5.36 36.75 10.16
C GLY A 242 -5.64 36.82 8.67
N SER A 243 -4.68 37.37 7.92
CA SER A 243 -4.71 37.51 6.46
C SER A 243 -3.73 36.52 5.82
N GLY A 244 -4.24 35.62 5.00
CA GLY A 244 -3.43 34.61 4.31
C GLY A 244 -4.22 33.33 4.06
N GLU A 245 -3.60 32.37 3.39
CA GLU A 245 -4.18 31.04 3.13
C GLU A 245 -3.13 29.98 3.47
N ALA A 246 -3.41 29.13 4.44
CA ALA A 246 -2.53 28.02 4.81
C ALA A 246 -3.22 26.67 4.66
N THR A 247 -2.47 25.69 4.18
CA THR A 247 -2.91 24.31 4.03
C THR A 247 -2.47 23.49 5.24
N VAL A 248 -3.40 22.78 5.87
CA VAL A 248 -3.11 21.87 6.98
C VAL A 248 -3.39 20.45 6.52
N THR A 249 -2.36 19.59 6.55
CA THR A 249 -2.47 18.18 6.18
C THR A 249 -2.27 17.31 7.43
N VAL A 250 -3.26 16.49 7.75
CA VAL A 250 -3.20 15.54 8.87
C VAL A 250 -2.98 14.13 8.32
N ASN A 251 -1.77 13.61 8.48
CA ASN A 251 -1.40 12.29 8.02
C ASN A 251 -1.20 11.34 9.19
N SER A 252 -1.80 10.16 9.10
CA SER A 252 -1.48 9.04 9.99
C SER A 252 -0.28 8.31 9.41
N VAL A 253 0.90 8.49 10.01
CA VAL A 253 2.10 7.74 9.61
C VAL A 253 1.86 6.26 9.95
N ALA A 254 2.02 5.41 8.92
CA ALA A 254 1.71 3.98 8.90
C ALA A 254 1.73 3.30 10.26
N TYR A 255 0.56 2.86 10.72
CA TYR A 255 0.50 1.72 11.62
C TYR A 255 0.72 0.47 10.76
N TYR A 256 1.43 -0.52 11.30
CA TYR A 256 1.41 -1.87 10.75
C TYR A 256 -0.03 -2.40 10.88
N ALA A 257 -0.87 -2.04 9.91
CA ALA A 257 -2.16 -2.66 9.77
C ALA A 257 -1.88 -4.11 9.43
N LEU A 258 -2.39 -5.04 10.25
CA LEU A 258 -2.56 -6.41 9.78
C LEU A 258 -3.25 -6.30 8.42
N PRO A 259 -2.68 -6.85 7.34
CA PRO A 259 -3.30 -6.77 6.04
C PRO A 259 -4.65 -7.45 6.19
N LYS A 260 -5.73 -6.66 6.30
CA LYS A 260 -7.06 -7.22 6.25
C LYS A 260 -7.09 -7.93 4.90
N GLN A 261 -7.26 -9.24 4.92
CA GLN A 261 -7.75 -9.89 3.71
C GLN A 261 -9.17 -9.34 3.53
N LYS A 262 -9.27 -8.18 2.89
CA LYS A 262 -10.04 -8.25 1.67
C LYS A 262 -9.21 -9.20 0.85
N GLU A 263 -9.73 -10.38 0.49
CA GLU A 263 -9.39 -10.92 -0.82
C GLU A 263 -9.32 -9.67 -1.70
N SER A 264 -8.13 -9.24 -2.11
CA SER A 264 -8.07 -8.12 -3.01
C SER A 264 -8.85 -8.68 -4.17
N ASP A 265 -10.12 -8.29 -4.33
CA ASP A 265 -10.88 -8.65 -5.49
C ASP A 265 -9.98 -8.12 -6.58
N CYS A 266 -9.22 -9.01 -7.20
CA CYS A 266 -8.39 -8.66 -8.32
C CYS A 266 -9.42 -8.43 -9.43
N GLN A 267 -10.07 -7.27 -9.35
CA GLN A 267 -11.24 -6.89 -10.14
C GLN A 267 -10.77 -6.73 -11.57
N LYS A 268 -9.58 -6.15 -11.74
CA LYS A 268 -8.95 -5.84 -13.02
C LYS A 268 -7.86 -6.82 -13.43
N PHE A 269 -7.32 -7.61 -12.52
CA PHE A 269 -6.23 -8.55 -12.84
C PHE A 269 -6.57 -9.98 -12.41
N ASN A 270 -6.02 -10.96 -13.08
CA ASN A 270 -5.91 -12.31 -12.58
C ASN A 270 -4.42 -12.58 -12.35
N LEU A 271 -4.03 -12.75 -11.09
CA LEU A 271 -2.65 -12.96 -10.68
C LEU A 271 -2.53 -14.34 -10.04
N SER A 272 -1.63 -15.17 -10.57
CA SER A 272 -1.28 -16.46 -10.01
C SER A 272 0.23 -16.49 -9.77
N VAL A 273 0.63 -16.86 -8.55
CA VAL A 273 2.02 -16.89 -8.12
C VAL A 273 2.34 -18.27 -7.57
N GLN A 274 3.39 -18.90 -8.12
CA GLN A 274 3.82 -20.23 -7.72
C GLN A 274 5.33 -20.24 -7.51
N LEU A 275 5.76 -20.82 -6.39
CA LEU A 275 7.17 -21.04 -6.08
C LEU A 275 7.49 -22.52 -6.23
N ILE A 276 8.25 -22.88 -7.26
CA ILE A 276 8.53 -24.27 -7.62
C ILE A 276 9.98 -24.59 -7.24
N PRO A 277 10.26 -25.65 -6.47
CA PRO A 277 11.63 -26.03 -6.14
C PRO A 277 12.34 -26.60 -7.37
N GLU A 278 13.54 -26.08 -7.70
CA GLU A 278 14.34 -26.54 -8.83
C GLU A 278 15.58 -27.33 -8.37
N LYS A 279 16.31 -26.80 -7.40
CA LYS A 279 17.46 -27.47 -6.78
C LYS A 279 17.40 -27.33 -5.27
N MET A 280 17.40 -28.46 -4.57
CA MET A 280 17.40 -28.51 -3.10
C MET A 280 18.73 -29.12 -2.63
N ASP A 281 19.79 -28.31 -2.63
CA ASP A 281 21.09 -28.71 -2.08
C ASP A 281 21.19 -28.32 -0.60
N VAL A 282 22.12 -28.94 0.14
CA VAL A 282 22.29 -28.68 1.59
C VAL A 282 22.74 -27.23 1.85
N ASP A 283 23.53 -26.68 0.93
CA ASP A 283 24.10 -25.33 1.04
C ASP A 283 23.39 -24.28 0.19
N GLU A 284 22.66 -24.69 -0.87
CA GLU A 284 21.98 -23.76 -1.77
C GLU A 284 20.61 -24.31 -2.18
N LYS A 285 19.54 -23.59 -1.78
CA LYS A 285 18.17 -23.86 -2.26
C LYS A 285 17.82 -22.87 -3.36
N ILE A 286 17.49 -23.40 -4.54
CA ILE A 286 17.08 -22.64 -5.72
C ILE A 286 15.63 -22.95 -6.01
N TYR A 287 14.82 -21.89 -6.07
CA TYR A 287 13.42 -21.96 -6.44
C TYR A 287 13.18 -21.18 -7.73
N LYS A 288 12.23 -21.64 -8.53
CA LYS A 288 11.75 -20.99 -9.73
C LYS A 288 10.42 -20.31 -9.39
N LEU A 289 10.43 -18.97 -9.39
CA LEU A 289 9.24 -18.17 -9.15
C LEU A 289 8.53 -17.97 -10.49
N ARG A 290 7.30 -18.50 -10.61
CA ARG A 290 6.44 -18.40 -11.79
C ARG A 290 5.27 -17.49 -11.46
N ILE A 291 5.12 -16.42 -12.23
CA ILE A 291 4.08 -15.41 -12.09
C ILE A 291 3.27 -15.36 -13.38
N GLU A 292 1.97 -15.57 -13.28
CA GLU A 292 1.04 -15.44 -14.40
C GLU A 292 0.11 -14.25 -14.16
N VAL A 293 0.04 -13.35 -15.14
CA VAL A 293 -0.77 -12.13 -15.10
C VAL A 293 -1.69 -12.09 -16.31
N LEU A 294 -2.97 -11.79 -16.08
CA LEU A 294 -3.96 -11.55 -17.13
C LEU A 294 -4.82 -10.34 -16.76
N TYR A 295 -5.12 -9.48 -17.73
CA TYR A 295 -6.03 -8.36 -17.51
C TYR A 295 -7.49 -8.80 -17.67
N LYS A 296 -8.34 -8.47 -16.69
CA LYS A 296 -9.78 -8.83 -16.66
C LYS A 296 -10.64 -7.74 -17.28
N ASP A 297 -10.33 -7.35 -18.51
CA ASP A 297 -11.15 -6.46 -19.32
C ASP A 297 -11.60 -7.18 -20.60
N LYS A 298 -12.72 -6.76 -21.18
CA LYS A 298 -13.28 -7.35 -22.40
C LYS A 298 -12.90 -6.58 -23.66
N GLU A 299 -12.49 -5.32 -23.52
CA GLU A 299 -12.35 -4.42 -24.68
C GLU A 299 -10.91 -3.95 -24.94
N ARG A 300 -10.04 -3.95 -23.92
CA ARG A 300 -8.66 -3.44 -24.05
C ARG A 300 -7.64 -4.28 -23.29
N ASP A 301 -6.41 -4.30 -23.80
CA ASP A 301 -5.24 -4.71 -23.03
C ASP A 301 -4.96 -3.67 -21.91
N ALA A 302 -4.41 -4.12 -20.78
CA ALA A 302 -3.87 -3.21 -19.79
C ALA A 302 -2.64 -2.53 -20.37
N ALA A 303 -2.47 -1.26 -20.07
CA ALA A 303 -1.30 -0.53 -20.50
C ALA A 303 -0.09 -0.83 -19.59
N MET A 304 0.82 0.14 -19.44
CA MET A 304 2.02 -0.08 -18.64
C MET A 304 1.65 -0.52 -17.22
N SER A 305 2.05 -1.73 -16.88
CA SER A 305 1.75 -2.35 -15.59
C SER A 305 3.04 -2.56 -14.82
N ILE A 306 2.97 -2.30 -13.52
CA ILE A 306 4.07 -2.56 -12.59
C ILE A 306 3.76 -3.85 -11.84
N LEU A 307 4.75 -4.72 -11.80
CA LEU A 307 4.78 -5.90 -10.96
C LEU A 307 5.80 -5.67 -9.86
N ASP A 308 5.32 -5.42 -8.65
CA ASP A 308 6.14 -5.20 -7.46
C ASP A 308 6.22 -6.50 -6.65
N ILE A 309 7.41 -7.08 -6.61
CA ILE A 309 7.69 -8.38 -6.01
C ILE A 309 8.51 -8.16 -4.76
N GLY A 310 7.89 -8.33 -3.59
CA GLY A 310 8.60 -8.46 -2.33
C GLY A 310 9.42 -9.75 -2.34
N LEU A 311 10.69 -9.67 -1.93
CA LEU A 311 11.53 -10.85 -1.78
C LEU A 311 11.38 -11.43 -0.37
N LEU A 312 11.48 -12.76 -0.27
CA LEU A 312 11.59 -13.45 1.02
C LEU A 312 12.92 -13.08 1.68
N THR A 313 12.93 -12.98 3.01
CA THR A 313 14.15 -12.64 3.76
C THR A 313 15.25 -13.68 3.50
N GLY A 314 16.43 -13.23 3.09
CA GLY A 314 17.56 -14.11 2.75
C GLY A 314 17.51 -14.69 1.33
N PHE A 315 16.59 -14.24 0.47
CA PHE A 315 16.52 -14.63 -0.94
C PHE A 315 17.04 -13.52 -1.85
N THR A 316 17.68 -13.92 -2.95
CA THR A 316 18.16 -13.04 -4.01
C THR A 316 17.76 -13.57 -5.38
N VAL A 317 17.45 -12.69 -6.32
CA VAL A 317 17.03 -13.07 -7.67
C VAL A 317 18.23 -13.31 -8.59
N ASP A 318 18.11 -14.26 -9.52
CA ASP A 318 19.11 -14.45 -10.58
C ASP A 318 18.97 -13.35 -11.65
N THR A 319 19.96 -12.45 -11.69
CA THR A 319 19.97 -11.34 -12.65
C THR A 319 20.17 -11.80 -14.09
N LYS A 320 20.72 -13.00 -14.34
CA LYS A 320 20.90 -13.51 -15.69
C LYS A 320 19.58 -13.87 -16.34
N ASP A 321 18.65 -14.46 -15.57
CA ASP A 321 17.31 -14.80 -16.06
C ASP A 321 16.52 -13.52 -16.39
N LEU A 322 16.60 -12.50 -15.53
CA LEU A 322 15.96 -11.19 -15.76
C LEU A 322 16.56 -10.43 -16.96
N ASP A 323 17.87 -10.55 -17.16
CA ASP A 323 18.54 -10.01 -18.33
C ASP A 323 18.06 -10.67 -19.62
N LEU A 324 17.80 -11.98 -19.62
CA LEU A 324 17.25 -12.68 -20.79
C LEU A 324 15.80 -12.27 -21.09
N LEU A 325 15.01 -11.96 -20.07
CA LEU A 325 13.62 -11.50 -20.22
C LEU A 325 13.51 -10.05 -20.69
N SER A 326 14.53 -9.23 -20.43
CA SER A 326 14.58 -7.80 -20.78
C SER A 326 15.37 -7.49 -22.05
N LYS A 327 16.45 -8.24 -22.33
CA LYS A 327 17.36 -8.00 -23.47
C LYS A 327 17.09 -9.01 -24.59
N GLY A 328 16.48 -8.56 -25.68
CA GLY A 328 16.27 -9.37 -26.88
C GLY A 328 15.25 -8.78 -27.85
N ARG A 329 15.08 -9.43 -29.02
CA ARG A 329 14.02 -9.06 -29.99
C ARG A 329 12.61 -9.46 -29.53
N ALA A 330 12.51 -10.43 -28.62
CA ALA A 330 11.26 -10.88 -28.00
C ALA A 330 11.31 -10.62 -26.48
N ARG A 331 11.55 -9.36 -26.09
CA ARG A 331 11.53 -8.97 -24.68
C ARG A 331 10.12 -9.14 -24.12
N THR A 332 10.02 -9.74 -22.94
CA THR A 332 8.76 -9.87 -22.18
C THR A 332 8.64 -8.76 -21.15
N ILE A 333 9.78 -8.33 -20.61
CA ILE A 333 9.87 -7.25 -19.62
C ILE A 333 10.52 -6.03 -20.27
N ALA A 334 9.99 -4.84 -19.98
CA ALA A 334 10.55 -3.58 -20.48
C ALA A 334 11.82 -3.19 -19.72
N LYS A 335 11.73 -3.26 -18.39
CA LYS A 335 12.82 -2.92 -17.45
C LYS A 335 12.58 -3.65 -16.13
N TYR A 336 13.63 -3.89 -15.38
CA TYR A 336 13.53 -4.31 -13.98
C TYR A 336 14.47 -3.48 -13.11
N GLU A 337 14.09 -3.29 -11.85
CA GLU A 337 14.85 -2.55 -10.85
C GLU A 337 14.86 -3.33 -9.54
N LEU A 338 16.04 -3.48 -8.96
CA LEU A 338 16.20 -4.05 -7.63
C LEU A 338 16.24 -2.88 -6.65
N ASP A 339 15.13 -2.67 -5.96
CA ASP A 339 15.00 -1.59 -5.01
C ASP A 339 15.45 -2.08 -3.62
N LYS A 340 16.51 -1.43 -3.13
CA LYS A 340 17.03 -1.62 -1.77
C LYS A 340 16.61 -0.49 -0.83
N VAL A 341 15.98 0.57 -1.35
CA VAL A 341 15.73 1.84 -0.66
C VAL A 341 14.28 1.91 -0.18
N LEU A 342 13.31 1.41 -0.94
CA LEU A 342 11.88 1.47 -0.57
C LEU A 342 11.37 0.30 0.29
N SER A 343 12.13 -0.79 0.42
CA SER A 343 11.72 -1.97 1.20
C SER A 343 12.87 -2.52 2.03
N GLU A 344 12.69 -2.62 3.35
CA GLU A 344 13.66 -3.25 4.28
C GLU A 344 13.96 -4.71 3.92
N ARG A 345 13.07 -5.37 3.15
CA ARG A 345 13.19 -6.77 2.71
C ARG A 345 13.85 -6.93 1.33
N GLY A 346 14.08 -5.82 0.63
CA GLY A 346 14.42 -5.80 -0.80
C GLY A 346 13.20 -6.11 -1.67
N SER A 347 12.96 -5.29 -2.70
CA SER A 347 11.91 -5.53 -3.68
C SER A 347 12.48 -5.58 -5.10
N LEU A 348 11.84 -6.38 -5.95
CA LEU A 348 12.09 -6.41 -7.38
C LEU A 348 10.89 -5.79 -8.08
N ILE A 349 11.12 -4.67 -8.75
CA ILE A 349 10.13 -3.96 -9.54
C ILE A 349 10.32 -4.34 -11.00
N ILE A 350 9.29 -4.88 -11.64
CA ILE A 350 9.28 -5.26 -13.05
C ILE A 350 8.28 -4.37 -13.77
N TYR A 351 8.73 -3.78 -14.88
CA TYR A 351 7.91 -2.93 -15.75
C TYR A 351 7.49 -3.71 -16.99
N LEU A 352 6.18 -3.81 -17.22
CA LEU A 352 5.58 -4.44 -18.39
C LEU A 352 5.04 -3.36 -19.32
N ASP A 353 5.36 -3.46 -20.62
CA ASP A 353 4.88 -2.50 -21.64
C ASP A 353 3.34 -2.55 -21.75
N LYS A 354 2.76 -3.74 -21.63
CA LYS A 354 1.32 -4.00 -21.60
C LYS A 354 1.04 -5.33 -20.92
N VAL A 355 -0.21 -5.58 -20.56
CA VAL A 355 -0.68 -6.90 -20.11
C VAL A 355 -1.90 -7.29 -20.94
N SER A 356 -1.82 -8.41 -21.65
CA SER A 356 -2.94 -8.84 -22.47
C SER A 356 -4.19 -9.18 -21.66
N HIS A 357 -5.35 -8.84 -22.21
CA HIS A 357 -6.65 -9.28 -21.70
C HIS A 357 -7.13 -10.62 -22.27
N THR A 358 -6.43 -11.15 -23.28
CA THR A 358 -6.83 -12.38 -24.00
C THR A 358 -6.01 -13.61 -23.62
N ARG A 359 -4.74 -13.42 -23.28
CA ARG A 359 -3.80 -14.50 -22.97
C ARG A 359 -3.01 -14.16 -21.72
N PRO A 360 -2.83 -15.10 -20.78
CA PRO A 360 -2.01 -14.86 -19.61
C PRO A 360 -0.55 -14.72 -20.03
N GLU A 361 0.11 -13.69 -19.50
CA GLU A 361 1.54 -13.49 -19.64
C GLU A 361 2.24 -14.16 -18.47
N GLU A 362 3.20 -15.04 -18.79
CA GLU A 362 3.99 -15.76 -17.81
C GLU A 362 5.40 -15.17 -17.70
N ILE A 363 5.79 -14.84 -16.46
CA ILE A 363 7.11 -14.34 -16.11
C ILE A 363 7.71 -15.31 -15.11
N THR A 364 8.87 -15.88 -15.47
CA THR A 364 9.50 -16.92 -14.67
C THR A 364 10.99 -16.72 -14.55
N PHE A 365 11.51 -16.69 -13.32
CA PHE A 365 12.93 -16.52 -13.02
C PHE A 365 13.33 -17.26 -11.74
N ARG A 366 14.63 -17.52 -11.56
CA ARG A 366 15.15 -18.22 -10.37
C ARG A 366 15.44 -17.27 -9.22
N VAL A 367 15.20 -17.76 -8.01
CA VAL A 367 15.52 -17.13 -6.73
C VAL A 367 16.37 -18.07 -5.89
N HIS A 368 17.45 -17.53 -5.33
CA HIS A 368 18.46 -18.25 -4.56
C HIS A 368 18.33 -17.89 -3.09
N GLN A 369 18.30 -18.89 -2.22
CA GLN A 369 18.41 -18.67 -0.78
C GLN A 369 19.89 -18.49 -0.39
N THR A 370 20.31 -17.25 -0.14
CA THR A 370 21.68 -16.91 0.27
C THR A 370 21.87 -16.97 1.78
N MET A 371 20.79 -16.79 2.55
CA MET A 371 20.80 -16.88 4.01
C MET A 371 19.71 -17.84 4.51
N LYS A 372 20.10 -18.73 5.43
CA LYS A 372 19.16 -19.62 6.13
C LYS A 372 18.48 -18.82 7.24
N VAL A 373 17.17 -18.66 7.13
CA VAL A 373 16.30 -18.00 8.12
C VAL A 373 15.42 -19.07 8.75
N GLY A 374 15.20 -18.99 10.07
CA GLY A 374 14.41 -19.98 10.82
C GLY A 374 12.93 -19.94 10.46
N VAL A 375 12.28 -18.80 10.69
CA VAL A 375 10.87 -18.57 10.34
C VAL A 375 10.81 -17.62 9.15
N LEU A 376 10.47 -18.14 7.98
CA LEU A 376 10.27 -17.34 6.77
C LEU A 376 8.88 -16.70 6.80
N GLN A 377 8.82 -15.38 6.72
CA GLN A 377 7.56 -14.67 6.51
C GLN A 377 7.17 -14.74 5.04
N PRO A 378 5.87 -14.90 4.71
CA PRO A 378 5.41 -14.80 3.32
C PRO A 378 5.77 -13.45 2.70
N ALA A 379 6.07 -13.50 1.41
CA ALA A 379 6.30 -12.31 0.61
C ALA A 379 5.10 -12.06 -0.31
N ALA A 380 4.89 -10.78 -0.66
CA ALA A 380 3.78 -10.36 -1.52
C ALA A 380 4.29 -10.06 -2.93
N VAL A 381 3.47 -10.40 -3.93
CA VAL A 381 3.56 -9.92 -5.30
C VAL A 381 2.33 -9.07 -5.54
N SER A 382 2.53 -7.83 -6.00
CA SER A 382 1.45 -6.94 -6.38
C SER A 382 1.55 -6.54 -7.84
N VAL A 383 0.40 -6.49 -8.52
CA VAL A 383 0.28 -5.98 -9.88
C VAL A 383 -0.74 -4.85 -9.93
N TYR A 384 -0.38 -3.78 -10.65
CA TYR A 384 -1.22 -2.61 -10.85
C TYR A 384 -0.85 -1.89 -12.15
N GLU A 385 -1.82 -1.22 -12.77
CA GLU A 385 -1.53 -0.28 -13.85
C GLU A 385 -0.82 0.95 -13.25
N TYR A 386 0.20 1.48 -13.93
CA TYR A 386 1.02 2.59 -13.40
C TYR A 386 0.15 3.82 -13.02
N TYR A 387 -0.93 4.06 -13.75
CA TYR A 387 -1.79 5.25 -13.61
C TYR A 387 -3.08 4.99 -12.83
N GLU A 388 -3.40 3.72 -12.57
CA GLU A 388 -4.57 3.31 -11.78
C GLU A 388 -4.12 2.31 -10.72
N GLN A 389 -3.89 2.83 -9.51
CA GLN A 389 -3.31 2.10 -8.37
C GLN A 389 -4.31 1.15 -7.70
N THR A 390 -5.12 0.42 -8.46
CA THR A 390 -5.89 -0.71 -7.93
C THR A 390 -4.99 -1.94 -7.88
N HIS A 391 -4.34 -2.14 -6.74
CA HIS A 391 -3.42 -3.26 -6.53
C HIS A 391 -4.17 -4.59 -6.42
N CYS A 392 -3.75 -5.57 -7.21
CA CYS A 392 -4.04 -6.99 -6.96
C CYS A 392 -2.82 -7.59 -6.27
N VAL A 393 -3.00 -8.16 -5.08
CA VAL A 393 -1.89 -8.66 -4.24
C VAL A 393 -2.08 -10.15 -4.00
N GLN A 394 -1.03 -10.93 -4.24
CA GLN A 394 -0.96 -12.36 -3.92
C GLN A 394 0.28 -12.65 -3.09
N PHE A 395 0.16 -13.56 -2.14
CA PHE A 395 1.28 -13.96 -1.30
C PHE A 395 1.89 -15.28 -1.79
N TYR A 396 3.18 -15.48 -1.54
CA TYR A 396 3.86 -16.73 -1.83
C TYR A 396 4.80 -17.13 -0.69
N HIS A 397 4.91 -18.45 -0.49
CA HIS A 397 5.77 -19.07 0.52
C HIS A 397 6.17 -20.48 0.04
N PRO A 398 7.39 -20.98 0.33
CA PRO A 398 7.83 -22.30 -0.13
C PRO A 398 6.99 -23.46 0.41
N GLU A 399 6.59 -23.41 1.68
CA GLU A 399 5.92 -24.52 2.37
C GLU A 399 4.40 -24.34 2.48
N ARG A 400 3.88 -23.13 2.25
CA ARG A 400 2.46 -22.80 2.49
C ARG A 400 1.74 -22.64 1.16
N LYS A 401 0.63 -23.34 0.96
CA LYS A 401 -0.22 -23.17 -0.24
C LYS A 401 -0.72 -21.72 -0.31
N GLY A 402 -0.39 -21.02 -1.40
CA GLY A 402 -0.81 -19.64 -1.63
C GLY A 402 -0.18 -18.60 -0.69
N GLY A 403 0.92 -18.94 -0.01
CA GLY A 403 1.64 -17.99 0.85
C GLY A 403 0.83 -17.38 1.98
N GLN A 404 -0.26 -18.03 2.43
CA GLN A 404 -1.14 -17.45 3.42
C GLN A 404 -0.40 -17.18 4.74
N LEU A 405 -0.67 -16.00 5.31
CA LEU A 405 -0.25 -15.66 6.67
C LEU A 405 -0.94 -16.62 7.63
N LEU A 406 -0.19 -17.11 8.62
CA LEU A 406 -0.80 -17.84 9.72
C LEU A 406 -1.65 -16.85 10.51
N ARG A 407 -2.93 -17.16 10.65
CA ARG A 407 -3.87 -16.35 11.42
C ARG A 407 -4.69 -17.24 12.32
N LEU A 408 -4.91 -16.74 13.53
CA LEU A 408 -5.94 -17.26 14.42
C LEU A 408 -7.16 -16.36 14.21
N CYS A 409 -8.11 -16.82 13.42
CA CYS A 409 -9.34 -16.09 13.13
C CYS A 409 -10.49 -16.63 13.97
N ARG A 410 -11.21 -15.73 14.61
CA ARG A 410 -12.49 -16.00 15.27
C ARG A 410 -13.53 -15.08 14.65
N ASP A 411 -14.48 -15.67 13.93
CA ASP A 411 -15.47 -14.93 13.13
C ASP A 411 -14.78 -13.86 12.24
N ASP A 412 -14.99 -12.57 12.52
CA ASP A 412 -14.40 -11.44 11.78
C ASP A 412 -13.10 -10.88 12.40
N GLU A 413 -12.68 -11.36 13.57
CA GLU A 413 -11.46 -10.92 14.26
C GLU A 413 -10.31 -11.93 14.09
N CYS A 414 -9.30 -11.55 13.31
CA CYS A 414 -8.09 -12.35 13.10
C CYS A 414 -6.88 -11.72 13.78
N ILE A 415 -6.17 -12.51 14.59
CA ILE A 415 -4.84 -12.17 15.09
C ILE A 415 -3.76 -12.86 14.27
N CYS A 416 -2.59 -12.23 14.17
CA CYS A 416 -1.43 -12.81 13.50
C CYS A 416 -0.88 -13.99 14.32
N ALA A 417 -0.60 -15.11 13.66
CA ALA A 417 -0.11 -16.35 14.27
C ALA A 417 1.30 -16.70 13.77
N GLU A 418 2.17 -15.69 13.65
CA GLU A 418 3.59 -15.85 13.29
C GLU A 418 4.52 -15.83 14.51
N GLU A 419 3.98 -15.97 15.71
CA GLU A 419 4.80 -16.10 16.93
C GLU A 419 5.47 -17.47 17.00
N ASP A 420 6.59 -17.54 17.71
CA ASP A 420 7.28 -18.80 17.96
C ASP A 420 6.43 -19.74 18.83
N CYS A 421 6.54 -21.05 18.56
CA CYS A 421 5.81 -22.08 19.30
C CYS A 421 6.35 -22.27 20.71
N SER A 422 5.45 -22.47 21.69
CA SER A 422 5.85 -23.10 22.95
C SER A 422 6.28 -24.55 22.68
N MET A 423 7.46 -24.93 23.16
CA MET A 423 7.89 -26.33 23.17
C MET A 423 7.53 -26.98 24.51
N GLN A 424 6.93 -28.17 24.45
CA GLN A 424 6.71 -28.96 25.65
C GLN A 424 8.07 -29.31 26.29
N LYS A 425 8.23 -28.92 27.56
CA LYS A 425 9.49 -29.20 28.27
C LYS A 425 9.52 -30.66 28.71
N LYS A 426 10.36 -31.46 28.04
CA LYS A 426 10.60 -32.88 28.35
C LYS A 426 11.93 -33.15 29.06
N ALA A 427 12.74 -32.11 29.31
CA ALA A 427 14.06 -32.22 29.96
C ALA A 427 13.97 -32.17 31.50
N ASN A 428 15.06 -32.55 32.19
CA ASN A 428 15.18 -32.38 33.64
C ASN A 428 15.25 -30.89 34.02
N ILE A 429 14.08 -30.29 34.29
CA ILE A 429 13.94 -28.92 34.76
C ILE A 429 14.16 -28.86 36.28
N SER A 430 14.90 -27.86 36.76
CA SER A 430 15.08 -27.65 38.20
C SER A 430 13.87 -26.97 38.84
N ASN A 431 13.62 -27.27 40.12
CA ASN A 431 12.50 -26.67 40.87
C ASN A 431 12.62 -25.15 40.97
N ASP A 432 13.84 -24.61 41.03
CA ASP A 432 14.11 -23.17 41.04
C ASP A 432 13.67 -22.49 39.74
N GLN A 433 13.86 -23.14 38.58
CA GLN A 433 13.42 -22.61 37.29
C GLN A 433 11.89 -22.55 37.20
N ARG A 434 11.19 -23.60 37.68
CA ARG A 434 9.71 -23.62 37.71
C ARG A 434 9.16 -22.50 38.60
N ARG A 435 9.75 -22.31 39.80
CA ARG A 435 9.37 -21.25 40.74
C ARG A 435 9.65 -19.85 40.19
N ALA A 436 10.83 -19.63 39.61
CA ALA A 436 11.19 -18.36 39.01
C ALA A 436 10.24 -17.98 37.86
N LYS A 437 9.86 -18.96 37.03
CA LYS A 437 8.91 -18.74 35.93
C LYS A 437 7.51 -18.41 36.44
N ALA A 438 6.98 -19.18 37.42
CA ALA A 438 5.66 -18.92 38.00
C ALA A 438 5.54 -17.53 38.65
N CYS A 439 6.66 -16.97 39.10
CA CYS A 439 6.77 -15.65 39.72
C CYS A 439 7.35 -14.56 38.82
N GLU A 440 7.49 -14.83 37.52
CA GLU A 440 8.07 -13.85 36.59
C GLU A 440 7.13 -12.64 36.42
N SER A 441 7.64 -11.46 36.78
CA SER A 441 6.97 -10.17 36.61
C SER A 441 7.94 -9.13 36.05
N THR A 442 8.44 -9.37 34.84
CA THR A 442 9.31 -8.42 34.14
C THR A 442 8.48 -7.43 33.32
N GLN A 443 9.09 -6.35 32.83
CA GLN A 443 8.42 -5.36 31.99
C GLN A 443 7.98 -5.92 30.62
N THR A 444 8.52 -7.07 30.20
CA THR A 444 8.27 -7.72 28.90
C THR A 444 7.53 -9.06 28.99
N SER A 445 7.50 -9.71 30.16
CA SER A 445 6.88 -11.01 30.37
C SER A 445 6.38 -11.13 31.81
N LYS A 446 5.07 -11.39 31.94
CA LYS A 446 4.37 -11.52 33.22
C LYS A 446 3.53 -12.79 33.20
N ILE A 447 3.82 -13.71 34.13
CA ILE A 447 3.02 -14.92 34.29
C ILE A 447 1.90 -14.63 35.28
N ASP A 448 0.66 -14.63 34.79
CA ASP A 448 -0.52 -14.29 35.57
C ASP A 448 -1.31 -15.53 36.01
N LEU A 449 -1.19 -16.64 35.29
CA LEU A 449 -1.93 -17.87 35.56
C LEU A 449 -1.01 -19.08 35.65
N VAL A 450 -1.34 -20.01 36.55
CA VAL A 450 -0.67 -21.31 36.71
C VAL A 450 -1.73 -22.36 37.00
N TYR A 451 -1.98 -23.26 36.05
CA TYR A 451 -3.04 -24.26 36.11
C TYR A 451 -2.51 -25.68 35.88
N LYS A 452 -3.11 -26.63 36.60
CA LYS A 452 -3.05 -28.06 36.26
C LYS A 452 -4.26 -28.41 35.42
N VAL A 453 -4.03 -28.87 34.20
CA VAL A 453 -5.09 -29.15 33.23
C VAL A 453 -5.02 -30.58 32.74
N LYS A 454 -6.17 -31.14 32.35
CA LYS A 454 -6.28 -32.44 31.69
C LYS A 454 -6.87 -32.27 30.30
N LEU A 455 -6.19 -32.79 29.28
CA LEU A 455 -6.69 -32.76 27.91
C LEU A 455 -7.81 -33.79 27.74
N GLU A 456 -9.04 -33.36 27.39
CA GLU A 456 -10.19 -34.25 27.18
C GLU A 456 -10.50 -34.47 25.69
N VAL A 457 -10.45 -33.41 24.89
CA VAL A 457 -10.76 -33.47 23.46
C VAL A 457 -9.71 -32.70 22.67
N PHE A 458 -9.31 -33.25 21.53
CA PHE A 458 -8.46 -32.61 20.54
C PHE A 458 -9.21 -32.60 19.20
N GLU A 459 -9.35 -31.43 18.59
CA GLU A 459 -9.95 -31.24 17.28
C GLU A 459 -8.93 -30.60 16.34
N ASP A 460 -8.75 -31.20 15.16
CA ASP A 460 -7.86 -30.71 14.13
C ASP A 460 -8.55 -29.62 13.29
N GLY A 461 -8.04 -28.40 13.37
CA GLY A 461 -8.51 -27.29 12.54
C GLY A 461 -7.62 -27.03 11.33
N LEU A 462 -8.18 -26.37 10.32
CA LEU A 462 -7.47 -26.02 9.08
C LEU A 462 -6.34 -24.98 9.28
N SER A 463 -6.46 -24.13 10.30
CA SER A 463 -5.48 -23.10 10.67
C SER A 463 -5.02 -23.18 12.12
N THR A 464 -5.89 -23.68 13.01
CA THR A 464 -5.70 -23.66 14.46
C THR A 464 -6.11 -24.98 15.08
N ASP A 465 -5.27 -25.53 15.94
CA ASP A 465 -5.59 -26.73 16.69
C ASP A 465 -6.34 -26.36 17.96
N ILE A 466 -7.42 -27.10 18.23
CA ILE A 466 -8.31 -26.84 19.36
C ILE A 466 -8.14 -27.95 20.39
N TYR A 467 -7.70 -27.56 21.59
CA TYR A 467 -7.49 -28.44 22.72
C TYR A 467 -8.50 -28.11 23.82
N THR A 468 -9.52 -28.95 24.01
CA THR A 468 -10.45 -28.79 25.13
C THR A 468 -9.86 -29.44 26.38
N MET A 469 -9.48 -28.61 27.35
CA MET A 469 -8.85 -29.06 28.58
C MET A 469 -9.72 -28.73 29.80
N ARG A 470 -9.76 -29.64 30.78
CA ARG A 470 -10.39 -29.42 32.09
C ARG A 470 -9.34 -28.91 33.08
N VAL A 471 -9.63 -27.79 33.73
CA VAL A 471 -8.78 -27.26 34.81
C VAL A 471 -9.04 -28.06 36.09
N LEU A 472 -8.05 -28.83 36.55
CA LEU A 472 -8.13 -29.66 37.75
C LEU A 472 -7.71 -28.89 39.01
N GLU A 473 -6.71 -28.02 38.88
CA GLU A 473 -6.18 -27.25 40.00
C GLU A 473 -5.74 -25.86 39.52
N ALA A 474 -6.11 -24.83 40.28
CA ALA A 474 -5.71 -23.46 40.03
C ALA A 474 -4.72 -23.00 41.10
N ILE A 475 -3.43 -22.99 40.76
CA ILE A 475 -2.34 -22.64 41.69
C ILE A 475 -2.21 -21.12 41.78
N LYS A 476 -2.31 -20.44 40.64
CA LYS A 476 -2.35 -18.97 40.52
C LYS A 476 -3.51 -18.60 39.61
N GLU A 477 -4.49 -17.89 40.16
CA GLU A 477 -5.62 -17.38 39.39
C GLU A 477 -5.27 -16.02 38.76
N GLY A 478 -5.52 -15.90 37.46
CA GLY A 478 -5.39 -14.62 36.74
C GLY A 478 -6.56 -13.68 37.02
N THR A 479 -6.45 -12.44 36.54
CA THR A 479 -7.46 -11.39 36.76
C THR A 479 -8.68 -11.49 35.84
N PHE A 480 -8.61 -12.26 34.74
CA PHE A 480 -9.64 -12.28 33.69
C PHE A 480 -10.64 -13.43 33.81
N ASP A 481 -10.20 -14.67 34.02
CA ASP A 481 -11.08 -15.83 34.22
C ASP A 481 -11.17 -16.20 35.71
N VAL A 482 -12.28 -15.85 36.35
CA VAL A 482 -12.51 -16.05 37.78
C VAL A 482 -13.17 -17.40 38.05
N GLY A 483 -12.54 -18.23 38.88
CA GLY A 483 -13.02 -19.57 39.24
C GLY A 483 -13.00 -20.58 38.08
N PRO A 484 -11.82 -20.88 37.49
CA PRO A 484 -11.68 -21.84 36.39
C PRO A 484 -11.79 -23.30 36.84
N LEU A 485 -11.75 -23.58 38.14
CA LEU A 485 -11.71 -24.93 38.71
C LEU A 485 -12.85 -25.84 38.20
N ASN A 486 -12.50 -27.05 37.77
CA ASN A 486 -13.38 -28.08 37.20
C ASN A 486 -14.14 -27.70 35.92
N LYS A 487 -13.91 -26.52 35.35
CA LYS A 487 -14.53 -26.09 34.10
C LYS A 487 -13.69 -26.54 32.90
N LEU A 488 -14.37 -26.72 31.77
CA LEU A 488 -13.73 -26.92 30.48
C LEU A 488 -13.33 -25.56 29.90
N ARG A 489 -12.12 -25.53 29.35
CA ARG A 489 -11.51 -24.38 28.70
C ARG A 489 -10.90 -24.81 27.38
N THR A 490 -10.99 -23.91 26.41
CA THR A 490 -10.45 -24.16 25.07
C THR A 490 -9.08 -23.52 24.98
N PHE A 491 -8.07 -24.33 24.69
CA PHE A 491 -6.72 -23.89 24.41
C PHE A 491 -6.50 -23.98 22.90
N LEU A 492 -6.01 -22.90 22.31
CA LEU A 492 -5.76 -22.78 20.88
C LEU A 492 -4.25 -22.82 20.66
N SER A 493 -3.82 -23.59 19.66
CA SER A 493 -2.44 -23.55 19.19
C SER A 493 -2.36 -23.49 17.68
N PHE A 494 -1.19 -23.13 17.17
CA PHE A 494 -0.94 -23.05 15.75
C PHE A 494 -0.60 -24.43 15.18
N LEU A 495 -1.05 -24.70 13.95
CA LEU A 495 -0.82 -25.97 13.26
C LEU A 495 0.67 -26.38 13.22
N HIS A 496 1.55 -25.41 12.99
CA HIS A 496 3.00 -25.65 12.94
C HIS A 496 3.62 -25.96 14.31
N CYS A 497 2.91 -25.71 15.41
CA CYS A 497 3.34 -26.02 16.77
C CYS A 497 2.93 -27.43 17.23
N ARG A 498 2.15 -28.17 16.43
CA ARG A 498 1.62 -29.48 16.79
C ARG A 498 2.73 -30.47 17.18
N GLU A 499 3.79 -30.55 16.39
CA GLU A 499 4.95 -31.43 16.68
C GLU A 499 5.74 -30.98 17.91
N SER A 500 5.85 -29.68 18.15
CA SER A 500 6.57 -29.12 19.30
C SER A 500 5.82 -29.27 20.63
N LEU A 501 4.49 -29.29 20.58
CA LEU A 501 3.62 -29.41 21.75
C LEU A 501 3.35 -30.85 22.17
N ASP A 502 3.18 -31.77 21.21
CA ASP A 502 3.00 -33.22 21.44
C ASP A 502 2.05 -33.56 22.61
N LEU A 503 0.91 -32.86 22.66
CA LEU A 503 -0.11 -33.06 23.69
C LEU A 503 -0.97 -34.29 23.38
N VAL A 504 -1.21 -35.12 24.40
CA VAL A 504 -1.90 -36.41 24.27
C VAL A 504 -3.20 -36.39 25.06
N VAL A 505 -4.28 -36.83 24.43
CA VAL A 505 -5.60 -36.90 25.06
C VAL A 505 -5.58 -37.83 26.27
N GLY A 506 -6.21 -37.39 27.37
CA GLY A 506 -6.29 -38.11 28.64
C GLY A 506 -5.15 -37.83 29.62
N LYS A 507 -4.08 -37.16 29.18
CA LYS A 507 -2.93 -36.78 30.00
C LYS A 507 -3.09 -35.43 30.70
N THR A 508 -2.32 -35.22 31.76
CA THR A 508 -2.30 -33.99 32.55
C THR A 508 -1.06 -33.15 32.30
N TYR A 509 -1.23 -31.82 32.31
CA TYR A 509 -0.18 -30.86 31.98
C TYR A 509 -0.21 -29.68 32.96
N LEU A 510 0.97 -29.13 33.23
CA LEU A 510 1.16 -27.86 33.93
C LEU A 510 1.28 -26.75 32.88
N ILE A 511 0.37 -25.77 32.94
CA ILE A 511 0.37 -24.61 32.04
C ILE A 511 0.57 -23.34 32.84
N MET A 512 1.53 -22.51 32.41
CA MET A 512 1.72 -21.15 32.93
C MET A 512 1.67 -20.13 31.79
N GLY A 513 0.89 -19.06 31.94
CA GLY A 513 0.65 -18.10 30.86
C GLY A 513 0.44 -16.67 31.32
N THR A 514 0.29 -15.76 30.37
CA THR A 514 -0.03 -14.35 30.59
C THR A 514 -1.53 -14.09 30.41
N SER A 515 -2.04 -13.03 31.02
CA SER A 515 -3.43 -12.58 30.80
C SER A 515 -3.66 -12.07 29.38
N ASP A 516 -2.61 -11.59 28.69
CA ASP A 516 -2.71 -11.06 27.32
C ASP A 516 -3.14 -12.13 26.30
N ASP A 517 -2.89 -13.41 26.62
CA ASP A 517 -3.20 -14.55 25.76
C ASP A 517 -4.62 -15.10 26.00
N ILE A 518 -5.39 -14.49 26.92
CA ILE A 518 -6.76 -14.89 27.27
C ILE A 518 -7.76 -14.09 26.45
N HIS A 519 -8.60 -14.80 25.72
CA HIS A 519 -9.67 -14.23 24.91
C HIS A 519 -11.02 -14.64 25.48
N ARG A 520 -11.93 -13.69 25.62
CA ARG A 520 -13.29 -13.96 26.10
C ARG A 520 -14.17 -14.39 24.94
N ASP A 521 -14.77 -15.57 25.05
CA ASP A 521 -15.80 -16.03 24.13
C ASP A 521 -17.19 -15.60 24.61
N ASP A 522 -17.65 -14.44 24.11
CA ASP A 522 -18.96 -13.87 24.45
C ASP A 522 -20.15 -14.74 24.02
N ALA A 523 -20.00 -15.59 22.99
CA ALA A 523 -21.09 -16.44 22.50
C ALA A 523 -21.38 -17.61 23.46
N HIS A 524 -20.33 -18.21 24.02
CA HIS A 524 -20.44 -19.35 24.93
C HIS A 524 -20.24 -18.97 26.41
N GLN A 525 -19.95 -17.70 26.70
CA GLN A 525 -19.54 -17.20 28.02
C GLN A 525 -18.34 -17.98 28.60
N THR A 526 -17.44 -18.42 27.74
CA THR A 526 -16.23 -19.16 28.10
C THR A 526 -14.97 -18.34 27.82
N TYR A 527 -13.82 -18.79 28.33
CA TYR A 527 -12.53 -18.18 28.05
C TYR A 527 -11.70 -19.13 27.21
N GLN A 528 -11.02 -18.58 26.21
CA GLN A 528 -10.11 -19.27 25.32
C GLN A 528 -8.68 -18.81 25.62
N TYR A 529 -7.73 -19.73 25.58
CA TYR A 529 -6.32 -19.48 25.91
C TYR A 529 -5.47 -19.74 24.68
N LEU A 530 -4.64 -18.79 24.27
CA LEU A 530 -3.67 -18.98 23.20
C LEU A 530 -2.36 -19.56 23.74
N LEU A 531 -1.91 -20.67 23.18
CA LEU A 531 -0.60 -21.27 23.47
C LEU A 531 0.47 -20.62 22.58
N GLY A 532 0.97 -19.44 22.97
CA GLY A 532 2.04 -18.70 22.28
C GLY A 532 3.43 -18.84 22.93
N GLU A 533 4.46 -18.21 22.36
CA GLU A 533 5.88 -18.31 22.77
C GLU A 533 6.11 -18.21 24.29
N ARG A 534 5.34 -17.34 24.95
CA ARG A 534 5.46 -17.02 26.37
C ARG A 534 4.82 -18.06 27.31
N THR A 535 4.08 -19.02 26.75
CA THR A 535 3.40 -20.06 27.53
C THR A 535 4.35 -21.19 27.92
N TRP A 536 4.35 -21.55 29.20
CA TRP A 536 5.09 -22.69 29.71
C TRP A 536 4.20 -23.93 29.75
N ILE A 537 4.67 -25.04 29.16
CA ILE A 537 3.92 -26.30 29.11
C ILE A 537 4.85 -27.44 29.53
N GLU A 538 4.44 -28.18 30.55
CA GLU A 538 5.18 -29.31 31.10
C GLU A 538 4.24 -30.50 31.35
N TYR A 539 4.70 -31.72 31.07
CA TYR A 539 3.91 -32.92 31.36
C TYR A 539 3.83 -33.13 32.87
N TRP A 540 2.62 -33.28 33.39
CA TRP A 540 2.38 -33.67 34.77
C TRP A 540 1.94 -35.14 34.78
N PRO A 541 2.82 -36.09 35.18
CA PRO A 541 2.48 -37.51 35.20
C PRO A 541 1.33 -37.81 36.17
N ILE A 542 0.55 -38.86 35.87
CA ILE A 542 -0.53 -39.32 36.76
C ILE A 542 0.06 -40.06 37.99
N GLU A 543 -0.71 -40.18 39.07
CA GLU A 543 -0.24 -40.76 40.35
C GLU A 543 0.40 -42.15 40.20
N THR A 544 -0.11 -42.98 39.29
CA THR A 544 0.46 -44.31 39.00
C THR A 544 1.80 -44.23 38.27
N GLU A 545 1.98 -43.23 37.41
CA GLU A 545 3.24 -42.98 36.69
C GLU A 545 4.28 -42.34 37.61
N CYS A 546 3.87 -41.51 38.57
CA CYS A 546 4.78 -40.92 39.58
C CYS A 546 5.49 -41.96 40.47
N GLN A 547 5.04 -43.22 40.47
CA GLN A 547 5.70 -44.29 41.20
C GLN A 547 6.95 -44.82 40.49
N THR A 548 7.11 -44.57 39.19
CA THR A 548 8.31 -44.98 38.43
C THR A 548 9.50 -44.05 38.73
N ASP A 549 10.71 -44.60 38.70
CA ASP A 549 11.93 -43.82 39.00
C ASP A 549 12.20 -42.71 37.97
N GLU A 550 11.61 -42.81 36.78
CA GLU A 550 11.71 -41.81 35.71
C GLU A 550 10.86 -40.56 35.98
N HIS A 551 9.64 -40.72 36.50
CA HIS A 551 8.69 -39.62 36.69
C HIS A 551 8.59 -39.10 38.13
N ARG A 552 9.07 -39.88 39.11
CA ARG A 552 9.16 -39.48 40.52
C ARG A 552 9.82 -38.09 40.74
N PRO A 553 10.98 -37.74 40.14
CA PRO A 553 11.59 -36.43 40.37
C PRO A 553 10.73 -35.27 39.85
N THR A 554 10.03 -35.47 38.73
CA THR A 554 9.13 -34.45 38.15
C THR A 554 7.90 -34.23 39.02
N CYS A 555 7.26 -35.31 39.49
CA CYS A 555 6.08 -35.20 40.35
C CYS A 555 6.41 -34.51 41.69
N LEU A 556 7.48 -34.94 42.36
CA LEU A 556 7.92 -34.33 43.62
C LEU A 556 8.30 -32.86 43.42
N GLY A 557 8.98 -32.52 42.31
CA GLY A 557 9.39 -31.16 42.04
C GLY A 557 8.24 -30.21 41.74
N ILE A 558 7.19 -30.68 41.05
CA ILE A 558 5.99 -29.89 40.80
C ILE A 558 5.18 -29.74 42.10
N GLU A 559 5.03 -30.79 42.90
CA GLU A 559 4.33 -30.71 44.20
C GLU A 559 5.03 -29.76 45.17
N GLU A 560 6.35 -29.79 45.25
CA GLU A 560 7.14 -28.85 46.06
C GLU A 560 6.95 -27.40 45.59
N MET A 561 6.90 -27.17 44.27
CA MET A 561 6.60 -25.85 43.71
C MET A 561 5.20 -25.37 44.12
N VAL A 562 4.17 -26.23 44.02
CA VAL A 562 2.79 -25.89 44.41
C VAL A 562 2.71 -25.55 45.89
N GLN A 563 3.28 -26.39 46.76
CA GLN A 563 3.30 -26.13 48.20
C GLN A 563 4.08 -24.85 48.53
N GLY A 564 5.23 -24.65 47.89
CA GLY A 564 6.04 -23.45 48.06
C GLY A 564 5.29 -22.17 47.68
N TYR A 565 4.55 -22.20 46.56
CA TYR A 565 3.73 -21.07 46.13
C TYR A 565 2.54 -20.82 47.07
N GLN A 566 1.83 -21.87 47.50
CA GLN A 566 0.70 -21.73 48.43
C GLN A 566 1.10 -21.15 49.79
N VAL A 567 2.31 -21.48 50.27
CA VAL A 567 2.79 -21.05 51.59
C VAL A 567 3.50 -19.69 51.54
N PHE A 568 4.36 -19.44 50.54
CA PHE A 568 5.23 -18.27 50.49
C PHE A 568 4.87 -17.26 49.39
N GLY A 569 3.97 -17.62 48.47
CA GLY A 569 3.67 -16.82 47.28
C GLY A 569 4.92 -16.57 46.43
N CYS A 570 4.93 -15.45 45.72
CA CYS A 570 6.11 -14.93 45.07
C CYS A 570 6.83 -13.96 46.01
N GLN A 571 8.06 -14.31 46.40
CA GLN A 571 8.94 -13.37 47.08
C GLN A 571 9.45 -12.36 46.04
N LEU A 572 9.15 -11.07 46.25
CA LEU A 572 9.59 -9.95 45.43
C LEU A 572 11.11 -9.75 45.51
#